data_AF-A0A8I2C4T8-F1
#
_entry.id   AF-A0A8I2C4T8-F1
#
_cell.length_a   1.000
_cell.length_b   1.000
_cell.length_c   1.000
_cell.angle_alpha   90.00
_cell.angle_beta   90.00
_cell.angle_gamma   90.00
#
_symmetry.space_group_name_H-M   'P 1'
#
loop_
_entity.id
_entity.type
_entity.pdbx_description
1 polymer ?
#
loop_
_entity_poly.entity_id
_entity_poly.type
_entity_poly.pdbx_seq_one_letter_code
_entity_poly.pdbx_strand_id
1 'polypeptide(L)'
;MTNHRRSAQRFVRRLANSQFDDVFNPYSDACGNHDGADAPAIRRRNLTLVLEAALTSGVDSFWIARDLGYRGGRRTGLALTDEVHLAAHGGLYGDLPLARATRGPVVAERTATTIWQVLRGLRRPVFLWNVFPFHPHEPDDAMSNRCHTRAERQACRPLLIWLLEALQPKTLVAIGRDAQIALDDLDITAQKVRHPSYGGQAEFISGMEAHYGICAAPRAAQGSLF
;
A
#
# COMPACT_ATOMS: atom_id res chain seq x y z
N MET A 1 -5.51 20.43 13.62
CA MET A 1 -4.31 19.90 12.91
C MET A 1 -3.29 19.23 13.83
N THR A 2 -2.95 19.79 15.01
CA THR A 2 -1.94 19.18 15.93
C THR A 2 -2.30 17.77 16.44
N ASN A 3 -3.58 17.42 16.55
CA ASN A 3 -4.00 16.09 16.99
C ASN A 3 -3.77 14.99 15.92
N HIS A 4 -4.10 15.27 14.65
CA HIS A 4 -3.92 14.30 13.56
C HIS A 4 -2.45 13.92 13.36
N ARG A 5 -1.56 14.93 13.37
CA ARG A 5 -0.12 14.70 13.29
C ARG A 5 0.39 13.80 14.42
N ARG A 6 -0.03 14.07 15.67
CA ARG A 6 0.35 13.26 16.83
C ARG A 6 -0.17 11.83 16.72
N SER A 7 -1.41 11.66 16.27
CA SER A 7 -2.00 10.33 16.01
C SER A 7 -1.23 9.56 14.94
N ALA A 8 -0.92 10.20 13.81
CA ALA A 8 -0.14 9.61 12.73
C ALA A 8 1.27 9.20 13.21
N GLN A 9 1.96 10.09 13.94
CA GLN A 9 3.28 9.80 14.50
C GLN A 9 3.24 8.63 15.50
N ARG A 10 2.21 8.56 16.35
CA ARG A 10 2.03 7.46 17.29
C ARG A 10 1.78 6.13 16.58
N PHE A 11 0.96 6.15 15.51
CA PHE A 11 0.72 4.99 14.68
C PHE A 11 2.00 4.49 13.99
N VAL A 12 2.74 5.40 13.35
CA VAL A 12 4.02 5.07 12.69
C VAL A 12 5.07 4.57 13.69
N ARG A 13 5.10 5.11 14.91
CA ARG A 13 5.99 4.60 15.96
C ARG A 13 5.65 3.16 16.36
N ARG A 14 4.37 2.79 16.42
CA ARG A 14 3.97 1.40 16.70
C ARG A 14 4.48 0.45 15.63
N LEU A 15 4.34 0.82 14.35
CA LEU A 15 4.90 0.05 13.23
C LEU A 15 6.41 -0.10 13.33
N ALA A 16 7.12 0.99 13.62
CA ALA A 16 8.58 0.98 13.74
C ALA A 16 9.09 0.13 14.91
N ASN A 17 8.25 -0.16 15.90
CA ASN A 17 8.58 -1.00 17.05
C ASN A 17 8.18 -2.47 16.86
N SER A 18 7.57 -2.83 15.73
CA SER A 18 7.19 -4.22 15.43
C SER A 18 8.39 -5.00 14.90
N GLN A 19 8.51 -6.26 15.32
CA GLN A 19 9.57 -7.17 14.89
C GLN A 19 8.98 -8.56 14.65
N PHE A 20 9.45 -9.21 13.60
CA PHE A 20 9.04 -10.56 13.18
C PHE A 20 10.25 -11.25 12.54
N ASP A 21 10.28 -12.58 12.58
CA ASP A 21 11.33 -13.37 11.93
C ASP A 21 11.12 -13.39 10.41
N ASP A 22 12.21 -13.28 9.65
CA ASP A 22 12.21 -13.26 8.18
C ASP A 22 11.27 -12.20 7.56
N VAL A 23 11.24 -11.02 8.20
CA VAL A 23 10.44 -9.88 7.77
C VAL A 23 11.29 -8.62 7.82
N PHE A 24 11.31 -7.90 6.71
CA PHE A 24 11.87 -6.56 6.65
C PHE A 24 10.80 -5.54 7.08
N ASN A 25 11.06 -4.81 8.16
CA ASN A 25 10.25 -3.69 8.60
C ASN A 25 10.78 -2.38 7.99
N PRO A 26 10.10 -1.79 6.98
CA PRO A 26 10.58 -0.57 6.33
C PRO A 26 10.67 0.64 7.27
N TYR A 27 10.06 0.58 8.44
CA TYR A 27 10.02 1.68 9.39
C TYR A 27 11.13 1.60 10.46
N SER A 28 11.86 0.49 10.56
CA SER A 28 13.02 0.31 11.45
C SER A 28 14.29 -0.13 10.72
N ASP A 29 14.15 -0.94 9.69
CA ASP A 29 15.27 -1.67 9.08
C ASP A 29 15.81 -0.94 7.86
N ALA A 30 17.12 -1.10 7.64
CA ALA A 30 17.84 -0.55 6.50
C ALA A 30 18.54 -1.66 5.69
N CYS A 31 18.37 -1.64 4.38
CA CYS A 31 19.06 -2.52 3.44
C CYS A 31 20.41 -1.92 3.03
N GLY A 32 21.53 -2.52 3.45
CA GLY A 32 22.88 -2.01 3.13
C GLY A 32 23.16 -1.80 1.64
N ASN A 33 22.52 -2.60 0.76
CA ASN A 33 22.75 -2.56 -0.68
C ASN A 33 21.92 -1.49 -1.41
N HIS A 34 20.75 -1.14 -0.88
CA HIS A 34 19.77 -0.33 -1.61
C HIS A 34 19.36 0.94 -0.86
N ASP A 35 19.36 0.94 0.46
CA ASP A 35 18.86 2.08 1.24
C ASP A 35 19.90 3.20 1.35
N GLY A 36 19.44 4.45 1.41
CA GLY A 36 20.22 5.59 1.87
C GLY A 36 20.43 5.58 3.40
N ALA A 37 21.28 6.48 3.91
CA ALA A 37 21.62 6.53 5.33
C ALA A 37 20.39 6.66 6.26
N ASP A 38 19.40 7.46 5.86
CA ASP A 38 18.20 7.75 6.65
C ASP A 38 16.94 7.03 6.15
N ALA A 39 17.08 5.91 5.41
CA ALA A 39 15.96 5.27 4.74
C ALA A 39 14.75 4.95 5.65
N PRO A 40 14.92 4.36 6.86
CA PRO A 40 13.79 4.14 7.76
C PRO A 40 13.11 5.45 8.18
N ALA A 41 13.89 6.51 8.44
CA ALA A 41 13.35 7.81 8.83
C ALA A 41 12.57 8.47 7.69
N ILE A 42 13.04 8.34 6.45
CA ILE A 42 12.34 8.81 5.25
C ILE A 42 11.01 8.07 5.09
N ARG A 43 11.01 6.74 5.18
CA ARG A 43 9.78 5.93 5.08
C ARG A 43 8.77 6.27 6.17
N ARG A 44 9.21 6.45 7.42
CA ARG A 44 8.36 6.94 8.52
C ARG A 44 7.78 8.33 8.24
N ARG A 45 8.59 9.25 7.71
CA ARG A 45 8.13 10.61 7.34
C ARG A 45 7.07 10.55 6.24
N ASN A 46 7.30 9.78 5.18
CA ASN A 46 6.34 9.61 4.09
C ASN A 46 5.00 9.08 4.60
N LEU A 47 5.00 7.99 5.36
CA LEU A 47 3.76 7.43 5.92
C LEU A 47 3.07 8.40 6.88
N THR A 48 3.83 9.14 7.69
CA THR A 48 3.27 10.17 8.58
C THR A 48 2.56 11.26 7.78
N LEU A 49 3.18 11.76 6.70
CA LEU A 49 2.58 12.78 5.83
C LEU A 49 1.29 12.29 5.18
N VAL A 50 1.30 11.08 4.62
CA VAL A 50 0.11 10.48 3.98
C VAL A 50 -1.02 10.29 4.99
N LEU A 51 -0.72 9.70 6.15
CA LEU A 51 -1.74 9.44 7.18
C LEU A 51 -2.27 10.73 7.81
N GLU A 52 -1.41 11.72 8.09
CA GLU A 52 -1.86 13.03 8.58
C GLU A 52 -2.78 13.73 7.58
N ALA A 53 -2.43 13.68 6.28
CA ALA A 53 -3.24 14.26 5.23
C ALA A 53 -4.59 13.53 5.13
N ALA A 54 -4.59 12.19 5.10
CA ALA A 54 -5.80 11.37 5.06
C ALA A 54 -6.74 11.64 6.25
N LEU A 55 -6.20 11.76 7.47
CA LEU A 55 -6.98 12.12 8.66
C LEU A 55 -7.56 13.54 8.58
N THR A 56 -6.89 14.45 7.87
CA THR A 56 -7.27 15.86 7.78
C THR A 56 -8.27 16.13 6.66
N SER A 57 -8.09 15.53 5.48
CA SER A 57 -8.95 15.71 4.32
C SER A 57 -10.11 14.71 4.27
N GLY A 58 -10.06 13.66 5.08
CA GLY A 58 -10.94 12.51 4.97
C GLY A 58 -10.51 11.55 3.84
N VAL A 59 -11.09 10.35 3.88
CA VAL A 59 -10.84 9.27 2.93
C VAL A 59 -12.18 8.85 2.31
N ASP A 60 -12.28 8.87 0.98
CA ASP A 60 -13.47 8.37 0.30
C ASP A 60 -13.43 6.85 0.21
N SER A 61 -12.29 6.30 -0.20
CA SER A 61 -12.10 4.86 -0.34
C SER A 61 -10.82 4.38 0.33
N PHE A 62 -10.90 3.21 0.96
CA PHE A 62 -9.77 2.56 1.60
C PHE A 62 -9.54 1.19 0.96
N TRP A 63 -8.40 1.06 0.26
CA TRP A 63 -7.98 -0.17 -0.41
C TRP A 63 -6.99 -0.94 0.45
N ILE A 64 -7.29 -2.21 0.68
CA ILE A 64 -6.55 -3.09 1.57
C ILE A 64 -6.06 -4.29 0.77
N ALA A 65 -4.74 -4.49 0.78
CA ALA A 65 -4.06 -5.61 0.14
C ALA A 65 -3.34 -6.50 1.16
N ARG A 66 -2.50 -7.42 0.69
CA ARG A 66 -1.92 -8.50 1.49
C ARG A 66 -0.70 -8.06 2.32
N ASP A 67 0.46 -7.93 1.68
CA ASP A 67 1.76 -7.59 2.27
C ASP A 67 2.62 -6.75 1.32
N LEU A 68 3.69 -6.13 1.83
CA LEU A 68 4.59 -5.31 1.01
C LEU A 68 5.51 -6.21 0.20
N GLY A 69 5.72 -5.90 -1.09
CA GLY A 69 6.72 -6.54 -1.93
C GLY A 69 8.08 -5.85 -1.88
N TYR A 70 9.15 -6.60 -2.15
CA TYR A 70 10.54 -6.07 -2.11
C TYR A 70 10.82 -4.94 -3.11
N ARG A 71 10.07 -4.88 -4.22
CA ARG A 71 10.20 -3.85 -5.28
C ARG A 71 9.32 -2.63 -5.05
N GLY A 72 8.30 -2.75 -4.21
CA GLY A 72 7.30 -1.72 -3.97
C GLY A 72 7.43 -1.17 -2.55
N GLY A 73 6.43 -1.51 -1.73
CA GLY A 73 6.25 -0.96 -0.39
C GLY A 73 7.43 -1.13 0.57
N ARG A 74 8.27 -2.15 0.40
CA ARG A 74 9.52 -2.26 1.17
C ARG A 74 10.42 -1.03 0.96
N ARG A 75 10.52 -0.56 -0.28
CA ARG A 75 11.40 0.55 -0.69
C ARG A 75 10.80 1.90 -0.32
N THR A 76 9.49 2.06 -0.43
CA THR A 76 8.78 3.34 -0.26
C THR A 76 8.19 3.54 1.13
N GLY A 77 7.93 2.46 1.88
CA GLY A 77 7.16 2.47 3.12
C GLY A 77 5.65 2.63 2.94
N LEU A 78 5.17 2.61 1.68
CA LEU A 78 3.78 2.87 1.32
C LEU A 78 3.17 1.67 0.61
N ALA A 79 1.97 1.28 1.05
CA ALA A 79 1.21 0.20 0.45
C ALA A 79 0.99 0.41 -1.05
N LEU A 80 1.10 -0.67 -1.83
CA LEU A 80 0.79 -0.69 -3.27
C LEU A 80 1.51 0.39 -4.10
N THR A 81 2.67 0.85 -3.63
CA THR A 81 3.39 1.99 -4.20
C THR A 81 4.86 1.65 -4.38
N ASP A 82 5.31 1.68 -5.63
CA ASP A 82 6.72 1.59 -6.00
C ASP A 82 7.35 2.99 -6.13
N GLU A 83 8.64 3.05 -6.49
CA GLU A 83 9.34 4.33 -6.57
C GLU A 83 8.91 5.18 -7.77
N VAL A 84 8.41 4.54 -8.83
CA VAL A 84 7.87 5.23 -10.02
C VAL A 84 6.62 6.02 -9.65
N HIS A 85 5.77 5.45 -8.79
CA HIS A 85 4.49 6.04 -8.42
C HIS A 85 4.52 6.83 -7.11
N LEU A 86 5.70 7.03 -6.50
CA LEU A 86 5.84 7.74 -5.24
C LEU A 86 5.30 9.18 -5.30
N ALA A 87 5.61 9.92 -6.37
CA ALA A 87 5.08 11.27 -6.58
C ALA A 87 3.56 11.27 -6.79
N ALA A 88 3.03 10.30 -7.56
CA ALA A 88 1.60 10.14 -7.77
C ALA A 88 0.84 9.86 -6.45
N HIS A 89 1.46 9.14 -5.51
CA HIS A 89 0.92 8.96 -4.17
C HIS A 89 0.83 10.27 -3.41
N GLY A 90 1.85 11.12 -3.47
CA GLY A 90 1.79 12.46 -2.89
C GLY A 90 0.64 13.28 -3.46
N GLY A 91 0.37 13.14 -4.76
CA GLY A 91 -0.72 13.81 -5.47
C GLY A 91 -2.13 13.43 -5.02
N LEU A 92 -2.33 12.27 -4.39
CA LEU A 92 -3.65 11.87 -3.84
C LEU A 92 -4.17 12.85 -2.77
N TYR A 93 -3.26 13.59 -2.13
CA TYR A 93 -3.55 14.50 -1.01
C TYR A 93 -2.92 15.89 -1.20
N GLY A 94 -2.80 16.37 -2.43
CA GLY A 94 -2.34 17.73 -2.73
C GLY A 94 -0.81 17.88 -2.74
N ASP A 95 -0.12 16.96 -3.41
CA ASP A 95 1.32 16.99 -3.69
C ASP A 95 2.22 17.00 -2.44
N LEU A 96 1.99 16.01 -1.57
CA LEU A 96 2.84 15.80 -0.41
C LEU A 96 4.31 15.62 -0.82
N PRO A 97 5.28 16.18 -0.08
CA PRO A 97 6.70 16.10 -0.40
C PRO A 97 7.29 14.74 0.02
N LEU A 98 6.82 13.67 -0.62
CA LEU A 98 7.30 12.32 -0.39
C LEU A 98 8.71 12.16 -0.97
N ALA A 99 9.61 11.57 -0.17
CA ALA A 99 11.01 11.42 -0.53
C ALA A 99 11.38 9.97 -0.75
N ARG A 100 12.28 9.74 -1.71
CA ARG A 100 12.82 8.40 -1.98
C ARG A 100 13.81 8.01 -0.88
N ALA A 101 13.67 6.80 -0.35
CA ALA A 101 14.52 6.27 0.72
C ALA A 101 15.74 5.47 0.21
N THR A 102 15.76 5.10 -1.06
CA THR A 102 16.80 4.23 -1.65
C THR A 102 17.77 4.98 -2.55
N ARG A 103 18.89 4.31 -2.88
CA ARG A 103 19.93 4.74 -3.80
C ARG A 103 19.87 3.91 -5.10
N GLY A 104 20.57 4.37 -6.14
CA GLY A 104 20.62 3.69 -7.44
C GLY A 104 19.40 3.95 -8.33
N PRO A 105 19.10 3.08 -9.30
CA PRO A 105 17.98 3.29 -10.23
C PRO A 105 16.62 3.20 -9.53
N VAL A 106 15.63 3.91 -10.09
CA VAL A 106 14.22 3.82 -9.68
C VAL A 106 13.68 2.43 -10.03
N VAL A 107 12.99 1.80 -9.09
CA VAL A 107 12.42 0.45 -9.27
C VAL A 107 10.91 0.50 -9.45
N ALA A 108 10.43 -0.17 -10.50
CA ALA A 108 9.01 -0.43 -10.73
C ALA A 108 8.58 -1.81 -10.20
N GLU A 109 7.33 -1.90 -9.77
CA GLU A 109 6.63 -3.12 -9.37
C GLU A 109 5.37 -3.30 -10.24
N ARG A 110 5.20 -4.50 -10.83
CA ARG A 110 4.08 -4.80 -11.74
C ARG A 110 2.72 -4.57 -11.07
N THR A 111 2.55 -5.02 -9.83
CA THR A 111 1.31 -4.81 -9.06
C THR A 111 1.04 -3.33 -8.88
N ALA A 112 2.01 -2.54 -8.42
CA ALA A 112 1.86 -1.09 -8.29
C ALA A 112 1.47 -0.44 -9.62
N THR A 113 2.12 -0.81 -10.73
CA THR A 113 1.77 -0.29 -12.07
C THR A 113 0.28 -0.48 -12.40
N THR A 114 -0.28 -1.66 -12.13
CA THR A 114 -1.72 -1.91 -12.34
C THR A 114 -2.60 -1.13 -11.36
N ILE A 115 -2.24 -1.07 -10.08
CA ILE A 115 -2.98 -0.28 -9.07
C ILE A 115 -3.06 1.19 -9.50
N TRP A 116 -1.93 1.78 -9.88
CA TRP A 116 -1.82 3.18 -10.29
C TRP A 116 -2.42 3.47 -11.67
N GLN A 117 -2.59 2.47 -12.53
CA GLN A 117 -3.41 2.61 -13.74
C GLN A 117 -4.86 2.92 -13.38
N VAL A 118 -5.43 2.20 -12.41
CA VAL A 118 -6.82 2.41 -11.97
C VAL A 118 -6.94 3.68 -11.13
N LEU A 119 -6.03 3.92 -10.18
CA LEU A 119 -6.08 5.11 -9.31
C LEU A 119 -6.04 6.43 -10.10
N ARG A 120 -5.32 6.50 -11.23
CA ARG A 120 -5.32 7.70 -12.07
C ARG A 120 -6.69 8.05 -12.67
N GLY A 121 -7.55 7.05 -12.87
CA GLY A 121 -8.94 7.27 -13.27
C GLY A 121 -9.84 7.73 -12.12
N LEU A 122 -9.38 7.60 -10.88
CA LEU A 122 -10.13 7.93 -9.67
C LEU A 122 -9.75 9.32 -9.17
N ARG A 123 -10.67 10.28 -9.33
CA ARG A 123 -10.54 11.64 -8.80
C ARG A 123 -11.10 11.77 -7.38
N ARG A 124 -10.73 10.85 -6.50
CA ARG A 124 -11.21 10.77 -5.12
C ARG A 124 -10.07 10.40 -4.16
N PRO A 125 -10.05 10.89 -2.91
CA PRO A 125 -9.02 10.53 -1.94
C PRO A 125 -9.08 9.04 -1.60
N VAL A 126 -8.04 8.28 -1.97
CA VAL A 126 -7.92 6.85 -1.68
C VAL A 126 -6.78 6.62 -0.70
N PHE A 127 -7.05 5.94 0.41
CA PHE A 127 -6.00 5.47 1.32
C PHE A 127 -5.63 4.02 0.96
N LEU A 128 -4.33 3.72 0.92
CA LEU A 128 -3.80 2.40 0.57
C LEU A 128 -3.18 1.75 1.80
N TRP A 129 -3.47 0.47 2.06
CA TRP A 129 -2.88 -0.29 3.16
C TRP A 129 -2.73 -1.77 2.86
N ASN A 130 -2.00 -2.48 3.72
CA ASN A 130 -1.81 -3.92 3.68
C ASN A 130 -2.19 -4.51 5.04
N VAL A 131 -2.89 -5.65 5.06
CA VAL A 131 -3.26 -6.35 6.31
C VAL A 131 -2.02 -6.77 7.11
N PHE A 132 -0.91 -6.98 6.42
CA PHE A 132 0.42 -7.10 7.00
C PHE A 132 1.33 -6.00 6.39
N PRO A 133 1.55 -4.87 7.09
CA PRO A 133 2.21 -3.68 6.53
C PRO A 133 3.75 -3.77 6.53
N PHE A 134 4.29 -4.97 6.36
CA PHE A 134 5.73 -5.26 6.32
C PHE A 134 6.05 -6.15 5.11
N HIS A 135 7.34 -6.37 4.85
CA HIS A 135 7.80 -7.22 3.75
C HIS A 135 8.30 -8.57 4.28
N PRO A 136 7.47 -9.63 4.24
CA PRO A 136 7.92 -10.98 4.57
C PRO A 136 8.73 -11.57 3.41
N HIS A 137 9.82 -12.23 3.73
CA HIS A 137 10.71 -12.89 2.76
C HIS A 137 10.99 -14.34 3.17
N GLU A 138 11.51 -15.12 2.23
CA GLU A 138 12.03 -16.46 2.52
C GLU A 138 13.28 -16.35 3.43
N PRO A 139 13.54 -17.34 4.29
CA PRO A 139 14.78 -17.42 5.04
C PRO A 139 15.99 -17.32 4.11
N ASP A 140 17.01 -16.59 4.52
CA ASP A 140 18.27 -16.35 3.79
C ASP A 140 18.16 -15.62 2.43
N ASP A 141 16.96 -15.33 1.92
CA ASP A 141 16.75 -14.49 0.73
C ASP A 141 15.87 -13.29 1.05
N ALA A 142 16.52 -12.25 1.61
CA ALA A 142 15.85 -10.99 1.91
C ALA A 142 15.23 -10.32 0.68
N MET A 143 15.57 -10.68 -0.57
CA MET A 143 15.04 -10.08 -1.80
C MET A 143 13.99 -10.95 -2.49
N SER A 144 13.45 -11.94 -1.79
CA SER A 144 12.30 -12.74 -2.20
C SER A 144 10.98 -12.14 -1.66
N ASN A 145 9.84 -12.72 -2.08
CA ASN A 145 8.56 -12.46 -1.45
C ASN A 145 7.99 -13.80 -0.96
N ARG A 146 7.67 -13.90 0.33
CA ARG A 146 6.76 -14.94 0.83
C ARG A 146 5.39 -14.35 1.16
N CYS A 147 4.40 -15.20 1.41
CA CYS A 147 3.15 -14.74 2.02
C CYS A 147 3.36 -14.53 3.52
N HIS A 148 2.74 -13.51 4.11
CA HIS A 148 2.62 -13.47 5.56
C HIS A 148 1.84 -14.71 6.07
N THR A 149 2.17 -15.12 7.29
CA THR A 149 1.47 -16.17 8.03
C THR A 149 0.21 -15.61 8.68
N ARG A 150 -0.71 -16.51 9.07
CA ARG A 150 -1.89 -16.11 9.84
C ARG A 150 -1.51 -15.40 11.15
N ALA A 151 -0.48 -15.86 11.85
CA ALA A 151 -0.05 -15.27 13.11
C ALA A 151 0.45 -13.83 12.91
N GLU A 152 1.27 -13.59 11.88
CA GLU A 152 1.76 -12.26 11.50
C GLU A 152 0.61 -11.28 11.17
N ARG A 153 -0.37 -11.75 10.40
CA ARG A 153 -1.58 -10.97 10.11
C ARG A 153 -2.35 -10.61 11.38
N GLN A 154 -2.59 -11.59 12.26
CA GLN A 154 -3.34 -11.36 13.49
C GLN A 154 -2.59 -10.41 14.44
N ALA A 155 -1.26 -10.47 14.50
CA ALA A 155 -0.46 -9.51 15.26
C ALA A 155 -0.63 -8.07 14.76
N CYS A 156 -0.90 -7.89 13.46
CA CYS A 156 -1.14 -6.59 12.85
C CYS A 156 -2.61 -6.14 12.88
N ARG A 157 -3.55 -7.00 13.29
CA ARG A 157 -5.00 -6.70 13.35
C ARG A 157 -5.32 -5.41 14.12
N PRO A 158 -4.71 -5.11 15.29
CA PRO A 158 -4.99 -3.86 16.01
C PRO A 158 -4.62 -2.59 15.22
N LEU A 159 -3.64 -2.68 14.31
CA LEU A 159 -3.26 -1.56 13.45
C LEU A 159 -4.34 -1.28 12.39
N LEU A 160 -4.87 -2.34 11.78
CA LEU A 160 -5.94 -2.23 10.80
C LEU A 160 -7.23 -1.67 11.44
N ILE A 161 -7.62 -2.20 12.60
CA ILE A 161 -8.80 -1.71 13.35
C ILE A 161 -8.64 -0.21 13.62
N TRP A 162 -7.48 0.21 14.13
CA TRP A 162 -7.24 1.62 14.40
C TRP A 162 -7.37 2.51 13.15
N LEU A 163 -6.86 2.05 12.00
CA LEU A 163 -7.00 2.80 10.73
C LEU A 163 -8.45 2.91 10.28
N LEU A 164 -9.23 1.83 10.40
CA LEU A 164 -10.65 1.83 10.04
C LEU A 164 -11.46 2.80 10.91
N GLU A 165 -11.22 2.78 12.22
CA GLU A 165 -11.85 3.68 13.18
C GLU A 165 -11.44 5.14 12.97
N ALA A 166 -10.17 5.39 12.67
CA ALA A 166 -9.64 6.75 12.54
C ALA A 166 -9.96 7.39 11.18
N LEU A 167 -10.00 6.61 10.09
CA LEU A 167 -10.22 7.12 8.74
C LEU A 167 -11.69 7.12 8.33
N GLN A 168 -12.52 6.24 8.91
CA GLN A 168 -13.95 6.09 8.62
C GLN A 168 -14.28 6.20 7.12
N PRO A 169 -13.68 5.38 6.25
CA PRO A 169 -13.87 5.49 4.81
C PRO A 169 -15.31 5.14 4.41
N LYS A 170 -15.80 5.75 3.33
CA LYS A 170 -17.15 5.42 2.80
C LYS A 170 -17.16 4.08 2.09
N THR A 171 -16.05 3.76 1.41
CA THR A 171 -15.89 2.53 0.64
C THR A 171 -14.67 1.75 1.12
N LEU A 172 -14.84 0.44 1.31
CA LEU A 172 -13.73 -0.49 1.56
C LEU A 172 -13.56 -1.42 0.37
N VAL A 173 -12.31 -1.61 -0.07
CA VAL A 173 -11.95 -2.56 -1.13
C VAL A 173 -10.92 -3.55 -0.60
N ALA A 174 -11.26 -4.83 -0.66
CA ALA A 174 -10.38 -5.94 -0.34
C ALA A 174 -9.74 -6.50 -1.63
N ILE A 175 -8.44 -6.24 -1.81
CA ILE A 175 -7.69 -6.65 -2.99
C ILE A 175 -7.03 -8.01 -2.72
N GLY A 176 -7.62 -9.06 -3.27
CA GLY A 176 -7.16 -10.44 -3.10
C GLY A 176 -7.73 -11.15 -1.87
N ARG A 177 -7.55 -12.47 -1.85
CA ARG A 177 -8.19 -13.38 -0.88
C ARG A 177 -7.78 -13.11 0.56
N ASP A 178 -6.51 -12.82 0.82
CA ASP A 178 -6.02 -12.58 2.18
C ASP A 178 -6.61 -11.32 2.81
N ALA A 179 -6.76 -10.25 2.02
CA ALA A 179 -7.42 -9.02 2.46
C ALA A 179 -8.91 -9.26 2.74
N GLN A 180 -9.57 -10.08 1.91
CA GLN A 180 -10.97 -10.47 2.13
C GLN A 180 -11.12 -11.24 3.44
N ILE A 181 -10.30 -12.27 3.67
CA ILE A 181 -10.33 -13.04 4.92
C ILE A 181 -10.06 -12.14 6.13
N ALA A 182 -9.12 -11.20 6.04
CA ALA A 182 -8.81 -10.31 7.15
C ALA A 182 -9.98 -9.40 7.56
N LEU A 183 -10.77 -8.94 6.58
CA LEU A 183 -11.96 -8.12 6.84
C LEU A 183 -13.16 -8.98 7.25
N ASP A 184 -13.31 -10.17 6.67
CA ASP A 184 -14.33 -11.14 7.08
C ASP A 184 -14.11 -11.57 8.54
N ASP A 185 -12.86 -11.80 8.99
CA ASP A 185 -12.49 -12.06 10.40
C ASP A 185 -12.87 -10.92 11.38
N LEU A 186 -13.17 -9.73 10.84
CA LEU A 186 -13.59 -8.54 11.58
C LEU A 186 -15.09 -8.27 11.44
N ASP A 187 -15.84 -9.13 10.73
CA ASP A 187 -17.23 -8.90 10.34
C ASP A 187 -17.43 -7.60 9.54
N ILE A 188 -16.40 -7.19 8.77
CA ILE A 188 -16.41 -5.97 7.97
C ILE A 188 -16.72 -6.27 6.52
N THR A 189 -17.81 -5.69 6.03
CA THR A 189 -18.19 -5.79 4.61
C THR A 189 -17.31 -4.89 3.75
N ALA A 190 -16.74 -5.44 2.68
CA ALA A 190 -15.92 -4.72 1.72
C ALA A 190 -16.16 -5.24 0.28
N GLN A 191 -15.95 -4.37 -0.71
CA GLN A 191 -15.91 -4.78 -2.11
C GLN A 191 -14.72 -5.71 -2.33
N LYS A 192 -15.00 -6.94 -2.75
CA LYS A 192 -13.99 -7.96 -3.03
C LYS A 192 -13.54 -7.82 -4.48
N VAL A 193 -12.24 -7.72 -4.72
CA VAL A 193 -11.66 -7.72 -6.08
C VAL A 193 -10.47 -8.67 -6.18
N ARG A 194 -10.20 -9.16 -7.40
CA ARG A 194 -9.05 -10.03 -7.69
C ARG A 194 -7.75 -9.24 -7.53
N HIS A 195 -6.70 -9.86 -6.99
CA HIS A 195 -5.38 -9.24 -6.92
C HIS A 195 -4.72 -9.22 -8.31
N PRO A 196 -4.02 -8.13 -8.73
CA PRO A 196 -3.42 -8.03 -10.07
C PRO A 196 -2.40 -9.10 -10.44
N SER A 197 -1.70 -9.66 -9.44
CA SER A 197 -0.66 -10.68 -9.65
C SER A 197 -1.22 -12.02 -10.13
N TYR A 198 -0.34 -12.87 -10.67
CA TYR A 198 -0.67 -14.23 -11.14
C TYR A 198 -1.85 -14.26 -12.12
N GLY A 199 -1.76 -13.41 -13.16
CA GLY A 199 -2.78 -13.32 -14.22
C GLY A 199 -4.03 -12.50 -13.86
N GLY A 200 -4.18 -12.03 -12.62
CA GLY A 200 -5.38 -11.34 -12.15
C GLY A 200 -5.54 -9.88 -12.59
N GLN A 201 -4.66 -9.35 -13.45
CA GLN A 201 -4.66 -7.94 -13.87
C GLN A 201 -5.97 -7.52 -14.54
N ALA A 202 -6.47 -8.31 -15.50
CA ALA A 202 -7.68 -7.96 -16.24
C ALA A 202 -8.93 -7.95 -15.34
N GLU A 203 -9.06 -8.96 -14.48
CA GLU A 203 -10.15 -9.07 -13.49
C GLU A 203 -10.10 -7.97 -12.43
N PHE A 204 -8.90 -7.59 -11.98
CA PHE A 204 -8.74 -6.45 -11.09
C PHE A 204 -9.26 -5.18 -11.75
N ILE A 205 -8.78 -4.86 -12.95
CA ILE A 205 -9.17 -3.64 -13.66
C ILE A 205 -10.68 -3.60 -13.88
N SER A 206 -11.26 -4.66 -14.44
CA SER A 206 -12.70 -4.71 -14.72
C SER A 206 -13.54 -4.62 -13.43
N GLY A 207 -13.12 -5.31 -12.36
CA GLY A 207 -13.79 -5.24 -11.06
C GLY A 207 -13.78 -3.84 -10.46
N MET A 208 -12.66 -3.13 -10.60
CA MET A 208 -12.54 -1.75 -10.11
C MET A 208 -13.30 -0.75 -10.98
N GLU A 209 -13.24 -0.90 -12.31
CA GLU A 209 -14.01 -0.08 -13.24
C GLU A 209 -15.51 -0.22 -12.99
N ALA A 210 -16.00 -1.45 -12.83
CA ALA A 210 -17.40 -1.72 -12.51
C ALA A 210 -17.81 -1.12 -11.16
N HIS A 211 -16.98 -1.28 -10.12
CA HIS A 211 -17.30 -0.79 -8.79
C HIS A 211 -17.34 0.75 -8.71
N TYR A 212 -16.40 1.43 -9.39
CA TYR A 212 -16.29 2.90 -9.33
C TYR A 212 -16.98 3.63 -10.47
N GLY A 213 -17.52 2.91 -11.46
CA GLY A 213 -18.08 3.51 -12.68
C GLY A 213 -17.03 4.25 -13.51
N ILE A 214 -15.79 3.76 -13.55
CA ILE A 214 -14.73 4.35 -14.37
C ILE A 214 -15.00 3.95 -15.82
N CYS A 215 -15.28 4.92 -16.70
CA CYS A 215 -15.34 4.64 -18.13
C CYS A 215 -13.93 4.22 -18.60
N ALA A 216 -13.81 3.00 -19.13
CA ALA A 216 -12.58 2.55 -19.76
C ALA A 216 -12.17 3.57 -20.83
N ALA A 217 -10.96 4.13 -20.71
CA ALA A 217 -10.40 4.88 -21.83
C ALA A 217 -10.32 3.92 -23.03
N PRO A 218 -10.67 4.35 -24.25
CA PRO A 218 -10.61 3.49 -25.43
C PRO A 218 -9.21 2.89 -25.51
N ARG A 219 -9.12 1.56 -25.50
CA ARG A 219 -7.86 0.85 -25.70
C ARG A 219 -7.31 1.30 -27.05
N ALA A 220 -6.16 1.96 -27.05
CA ALA A 220 -5.42 2.20 -28.28
C ALA A 220 -5.28 0.84 -28.98
N ALA A 221 -5.84 0.73 -30.18
CA ALA A 221 -5.72 -0.47 -30.99
C ALA A 221 -4.24 -0.83 -31.07
N GLN A 222 -3.87 -2.00 -30.56
CA GLN A 222 -2.61 -2.61 -30.92
C GLN A 222 -2.69 -2.83 -32.43
N GLY A 223 -2.03 -1.95 -33.18
CA GLY A 223 -1.88 -2.10 -34.61
C GLY A 223 -1.29 -3.48 -34.87
N SER A 224 -2.07 -4.29 -35.59
CA SER A 224 -1.57 -5.47 -36.28
C SER A 224 -0.42 -5.02 -37.17
N LEU A 225 0.80 -5.36 -36.79
CA LEU A 225 1.91 -5.40 -37.72
C LEU A 225 2.04 -6.85 -38.16
N PHE A 226 1.89 -7.01 -39.47
CA PHE A 226 2.25 -8.18 -40.26
C PHE A 226 3.63 -8.73 -39.90
#